data_AF-A0A6B3HM45-F1
#
_entry.id   AF-A0A6B3HM45-F1
#
_cell.length_a   1.000
_cell.length_b   1.000
_cell.length_c   1.000
_cell.angle_alpha   90.00
_cell.angle_beta   90.00
_cell.angle_gamma   90.00
#
_symmetry.space_group_name_H-M   'P 1'
#
loop_
_entity.id
_entity.type
_entity.pdbx_description
1 polymer ?
#
loop_
_entity_poly.entity_id
_entity_poly.type
_entity_poly.pdbx_seq_one_letter_code
_entity_poly.pdbx_strand_id
1 'polypeptide(L)'
;LAIPTAKAFPAGKHLRYRVRAYDGADYGPWSAYTTFVMNTGKPNAPAVTCDAYPENGWTAKADGPVECTLKTDSTDGAGYHWSLDNPALTNTKLDTANGSGGDALKISISPANGWHTLYARTVDSGGNLSAAVTAYSFGVGTDGAAVLSPQDGDSTARRLTLAAKGQPSYTGATWQYRRGEADSWHTVPVTDVTASGDSVASWPVKV
;
A
#
# COMPACT_ATOMS: atom_id res chain seq x y z
N LEU A 1 -21.38 5.65 16.87
CA LEU A 1 -22.57 4.77 16.75
C LEU A 1 -22.26 3.71 15.70
N ALA A 2 -22.07 2.45 16.08
CA ALA A 2 -21.87 1.38 15.10
C ALA A 2 -23.24 0.92 14.57
N ILE A 3 -23.38 0.81 13.26
CA ILE A 3 -24.62 0.32 12.65
C ILE A 3 -24.52 -1.20 12.53
N PRO A 4 -25.43 -1.97 13.15
CA PRO A 4 -25.41 -3.41 13.03
C PRO A 4 -25.50 -3.86 11.57
N THR A 5 -24.67 -4.81 11.16
CA THR A 5 -24.60 -5.30 9.78
C THR A 5 -25.95 -5.84 9.28
N ALA A 6 -26.73 -6.48 10.16
CA ALA A 6 -28.09 -6.95 9.87
C ALA A 6 -29.12 -5.82 9.61
N LYS A 7 -28.73 -4.56 9.85
CA LYS A 7 -29.52 -3.34 9.63
C LYS A 7 -28.69 -2.29 8.88
N ALA A 8 -27.81 -2.75 7.98
CA ALA A 8 -27.05 -1.87 7.11
C ALA A 8 -27.97 -0.90 6.35
N PHE A 9 -27.53 0.34 6.19
CA PHE A 9 -28.29 1.29 5.40
C PHE A 9 -28.36 0.84 3.94
N PRO A 10 -29.51 1.02 3.28
CA PRO A 10 -29.68 0.57 1.92
C PRO A 10 -28.92 1.49 0.96
N ALA A 11 -28.16 0.89 0.03
CA ALA A 11 -27.46 1.62 -1.03
C ALA A 11 -28.47 2.27 -1.99
N GLY A 12 -28.22 3.52 -2.39
CA GLY A 12 -28.95 4.17 -3.47
C GLY A 12 -30.43 4.43 -3.19
N LYS A 13 -30.88 4.34 -1.94
CA LYS A 13 -32.26 4.69 -1.55
C LYS A 13 -32.32 6.14 -1.12
N HIS A 14 -33.35 6.85 -1.59
CA HIS A 14 -33.70 8.17 -1.09
C HIS A 14 -34.23 8.04 0.33
N LEU A 15 -33.48 8.61 1.27
CA LEU A 15 -33.85 8.74 2.65
C LEU A 15 -34.21 10.19 2.93
N ARG A 16 -34.94 10.41 4.01
CA ARG A 16 -35.21 11.75 4.53
C ARG A 16 -35.11 11.76 6.04
N TYR A 17 -34.56 12.82 6.59
CA TYR A 17 -34.56 13.06 8.03
C TYR A 17 -35.18 14.41 8.34
N ARG A 18 -35.58 14.59 9.59
CA ARG A 18 -35.98 15.87 10.17
C ARG A 18 -35.60 15.86 11.64
N VAL A 19 -35.36 17.02 12.20
CA VAL A 19 -34.92 17.18 13.60
C VAL A 19 -35.89 18.08 14.35
N ARG A 20 -35.95 17.94 15.68
CA ARG A 20 -36.64 18.89 16.57
C ARG A 20 -35.81 19.04 17.85
N ALA A 21 -35.84 20.23 18.43
CA ALA A 21 -35.18 20.49 19.71
C ALA A 21 -36.04 20.00 20.89
N TYR A 22 -35.39 19.59 21.97
CA TYR A 22 -36.00 19.30 23.27
C TYR A 22 -35.24 20.11 24.32
N ASP A 23 -35.94 20.92 25.12
CA ASP A 23 -35.31 21.81 26.11
C ASP A 23 -35.22 21.19 27.51
N GLY A 24 -35.64 19.93 27.67
CA GLY A 24 -35.72 19.26 28.97
C GLY A 24 -37.14 19.20 29.54
N ALA A 25 -38.10 19.91 28.95
CA ALA A 25 -39.52 19.83 29.30
C ALA A 25 -40.38 19.57 28.05
N ASP A 26 -40.19 20.38 27.01
CA ASP A 26 -41.02 20.40 25.81
C ASP A 26 -40.21 20.18 24.52
N TYR A 27 -40.89 19.61 23.52
CA TYR A 27 -40.36 19.49 22.17
C TYR A 27 -40.82 20.67 21.32
N GLY A 28 -39.86 21.30 20.62
CA GLY A 28 -40.17 22.27 19.59
C GLY A 28 -40.80 21.65 18.33
N PRO A 29 -41.20 22.48 17.34
CA PRO A 29 -41.68 21.99 16.06
C PRO A 29 -40.60 21.20 15.31
N TRP A 30 -41.04 20.26 14.47
CA TRP A 30 -40.14 19.55 13.56
C TRP A 30 -39.61 20.50 12.47
N SER A 31 -38.35 20.33 12.09
CA SER A 31 -37.81 20.91 10.85
C SER A 31 -38.57 20.37 9.63
N ALA A 32 -38.42 21.06 8.50
CA ALA A 32 -38.71 20.46 7.20
C ALA A 32 -37.89 19.17 7.00
N TYR A 33 -38.37 18.29 6.12
CA TYR A 33 -37.59 17.12 5.72
C TYR A 33 -36.38 17.53 4.89
N THR A 34 -35.22 16.99 5.23
CA THR A 34 -34.02 16.99 4.38
C THR A 34 -33.87 15.62 3.75
N THR A 35 -33.74 15.56 2.43
CA THR A 35 -33.55 14.33 1.68
C THR A 35 -32.07 14.09 1.38
N PHE A 36 -31.65 12.83 1.35
CA PHE A 36 -30.31 12.43 0.98
C PHE A 36 -30.34 11.01 0.38
N VAL A 37 -29.27 10.63 -0.32
CA VAL A 37 -29.04 9.26 -0.75
C VAL A 37 -27.81 8.76 -0.01
N MET A 38 -27.93 7.57 0.58
CA MET A 38 -26.82 6.92 1.25
C MET A 38 -25.93 6.24 0.19
N ASN A 39 -24.68 6.69 0.07
CA ASN A 39 -23.65 5.98 -0.69
C ASN A 39 -22.94 4.97 0.23
N THR A 40 -23.35 3.70 0.15
CA THR A 40 -22.67 2.58 0.82
C THR A 40 -21.90 1.70 -0.15
N GLY A 41 -21.90 2.05 -1.45
CA GLY A 41 -21.08 1.39 -2.45
C GLY A 41 -19.60 1.54 -2.11
N LYS A 42 -18.79 0.58 -2.53
CA LYS A 42 -17.34 0.69 -2.43
C LYS A 42 -16.82 0.98 -3.84
N PRO A 43 -15.90 1.93 -4.02
CA PRO A 43 -15.28 2.13 -5.32
C PRO A 43 -14.38 0.94 -5.68
N ASN A 44 -14.09 0.81 -6.95
CA ASN A 44 -13.04 -0.06 -7.45
C ASN A 44 -11.67 0.44 -7.00
N ALA A 45 -10.75 -0.48 -6.75
CA ALA A 45 -9.37 -0.14 -6.43
C ALA A 45 -8.69 0.55 -7.62
N PRO A 46 -7.70 1.43 -7.38
CA PRO A 46 -7.06 2.17 -8.45
C PRO A 46 -6.06 1.28 -9.18
N ALA A 47 -5.96 1.43 -10.49
CA ALA A 47 -4.79 0.98 -11.24
C ALA A 47 -3.61 1.92 -10.95
N VAL A 48 -2.41 1.34 -10.91
CA VAL A 48 -1.14 2.06 -10.79
C VAL A 48 -0.34 1.86 -12.06
N THR A 49 0.19 2.95 -12.62
CA THR A 49 1.17 2.89 -13.73
C THR A 49 2.40 3.68 -13.36
N CYS A 50 3.58 3.11 -13.56
CA CYS A 50 4.85 3.79 -13.33
C CYS A 50 5.89 3.36 -14.37
N ASP A 51 6.09 4.18 -15.39
CA ASP A 51 6.93 3.81 -16.54
C ASP A 51 8.42 3.66 -16.15
N ALA A 52 8.88 4.49 -15.21
CA ALA A 52 10.25 4.44 -14.71
C ALA A 52 10.53 3.15 -13.93
N TYR A 53 9.51 2.60 -13.26
CA TYR A 53 9.62 1.43 -12.39
C TYR A 53 8.49 0.42 -12.71
N PRO A 54 8.64 -0.37 -13.79
CA PRO A 54 7.61 -1.32 -14.22
C PRO A 54 7.32 -2.39 -13.15
N GLU A 55 6.05 -2.79 -13.09
CA GLU A 55 5.58 -3.77 -12.11
C GLU A 55 6.32 -5.09 -12.26
N ASN A 56 6.73 -5.65 -11.12
CA ASN A 56 7.48 -6.88 -10.99
C ASN A 56 8.85 -6.89 -11.71
N GLY A 57 9.30 -5.74 -12.22
CA GLY A 57 10.57 -5.57 -12.90
C GLY A 57 11.68 -5.02 -12.00
N TRP A 58 12.91 -5.06 -12.52
CA TRP A 58 14.07 -4.37 -11.96
C TRP A 58 14.54 -3.31 -12.94
N THR A 59 14.90 -2.15 -12.41
CA THR A 59 15.34 -0.99 -13.21
C THR A 59 16.42 -0.23 -12.47
N ALA A 60 17.27 0.47 -13.21
CA ALA A 60 18.25 1.36 -12.62
C ALA A 60 17.56 2.46 -11.79
N LYS A 61 18.20 2.89 -10.70
CA LYS A 61 17.70 4.02 -9.92
C LYS A 61 17.68 5.28 -10.78
N ALA A 62 16.56 5.98 -10.81
CA ALA A 62 16.47 7.29 -11.45
C ALA A 62 17.28 8.33 -10.66
N ASP A 63 17.84 9.32 -11.37
CA ASP A 63 18.63 10.41 -10.76
C ASP A 63 17.80 11.34 -9.86
N GLY A 64 16.47 11.28 -9.96
CA GLY A 64 15.55 12.07 -9.15
C GLY A 64 14.19 11.39 -8.99
N PRO A 65 13.21 12.11 -8.38
CA PRO A 65 11.86 11.62 -8.25
C PRO A 65 11.24 11.26 -9.60
N VAL A 66 10.46 10.18 -9.62
CA VAL A 66 9.72 9.73 -10.80
C VAL A 66 8.23 9.86 -10.55
N GLU A 67 7.48 10.02 -11.64
CA GLU A 67 6.03 10.13 -11.58
C GLU A 67 5.38 8.77 -11.81
N CYS A 68 4.47 8.39 -10.91
CA CYS A 68 3.53 7.30 -11.12
C CYS A 68 2.10 7.85 -11.16
N THR A 69 1.18 7.16 -11.83
CA THR A 69 -0.22 7.57 -11.94
C THR A 69 -1.13 6.59 -11.20
N LEU A 70 -2.05 7.12 -10.41
CA LEU A 70 -3.15 6.41 -9.79
C LEU A 70 -4.43 6.73 -10.56
N LYS A 71 -5.19 5.71 -10.95
CA LYS A 71 -6.43 5.91 -11.70
C LYS A 71 -7.48 4.88 -11.30
N THR A 72 -8.66 5.33 -10.90
CA THR A 72 -9.84 4.46 -10.77
C THR A 72 -10.70 4.49 -12.04
N ASP A 73 -11.50 3.45 -12.23
CA ASP A 73 -12.62 3.41 -13.18
C ASP A 73 -13.98 3.60 -12.48
N SER A 74 -13.99 3.86 -11.17
CA SER A 74 -15.20 4.14 -10.41
C SER A 74 -15.82 5.45 -10.85
N THR A 75 -17.07 5.42 -11.31
CA THR A 75 -17.78 6.60 -11.81
C THR A 75 -18.07 7.66 -10.75
N ASP A 76 -17.89 7.35 -9.48
CA ASP A 76 -18.05 8.25 -8.35
C ASP A 76 -16.75 8.43 -7.55
N GLY A 77 -15.60 8.09 -8.15
CA GLY A 77 -14.28 8.37 -7.57
C GLY A 77 -14.11 9.84 -7.20
N ALA A 78 -13.41 10.10 -6.09
CA ALA A 78 -13.17 11.42 -5.53
C ALA A 78 -11.75 11.57 -4.95
N GLY A 79 -10.79 10.76 -5.41
CA GLY A 79 -9.39 10.83 -5.04
C GLY A 79 -8.79 9.52 -4.57
N TYR A 80 -7.62 9.60 -3.93
CA TYR A 80 -6.82 8.42 -3.58
C TYR A 80 -6.11 8.56 -2.23
N HIS A 81 -5.84 7.40 -1.65
CA HIS A 81 -4.87 7.21 -0.57
C HIS A 81 -3.70 6.38 -1.09
N TRP A 82 -2.47 6.70 -0.71
CA TRP A 82 -1.30 5.94 -1.15
C TRP A 82 -0.11 6.06 -0.19
N SER A 83 0.81 5.10 -0.27
CA SER A 83 2.11 5.16 0.38
C SER A 83 3.08 4.20 -0.30
N LEU A 84 4.36 4.58 -0.32
CA LEU A 84 5.46 3.68 -0.66
C LEU A 84 5.86 2.88 0.60
N ASP A 85 5.96 1.56 0.47
CA ASP A 85 6.41 0.59 1.49
C ASP A 85 5.64 0.60 2.82
N ASN A 86 4.49 1.30 2.86
CA ASN A 86 3.66 1.38 4.04
C ASN A 86 2.20 1.06 3.68
N PRO A 87 1.68 -0.13 4.02
CA PRO A 87 0.31 -0.51 3.71
C PRO A 87 -0.75 0.29 4.50
N ALA A 88 -0.34 1.15 5.44
CA ALA A 88 -1.25 2.04 6.18
C ALA A 88 -1.71 3.29 5.40
N LEU A 89 -1.16 3.55 4.20
CA LEU A 89 -1.62 4.59 3.27
C LEU A 89 -1.70 6.01 3.90
N THR A 90 -0.54 6.53 4.30
CA THR A 90 -0.40 7.82 5.01
C THR A 90 -0.63 9.05 4.14
N ASN A 91 -0.51 8.96 2.82
CA ASN A 91 -0.83 10.09 1.94
C ASN A 91 -2.27 10.00 1.45
N THR A 92 -2.90 11.16 1.26
CA THR A 92 -4.23 11.28 0.69
C THR A 92 -4.36 12.55 -0.13
N LYS A 93 -5.15 12.49 -1.18
CA LYS A 93 -5.56 13.65 -1.95
C LYS A 93 -6.94 13.41 -2.53
N LEU A 94 -7.87 14.28 -2.14
CA LEU A 94 -9.21 14.30 -2.68
C LEU A 94 -9.23 15.09 -3.98
N ASP A 95 -9.95 14.56 -4.96
CA ASP A 95 -10.44 15.31 -6.10
C ASP A 95 -11.80 15.90 -5.74
N THR A 96 -11.79 17.17 -5.34
CA THR A 96 -13.01 17.91 -4.99
C THR A 96 -13.57 18.70 -6.16
N ALA A 97 -12.98 18.58 -7.37
CA ALA A 97 -13.38 19.38 -8.52
C ALA A 97 -14.57 18.77 -9.25
N ASN A 98 -14.56 17.44 -9.44
CA ASN A 98 -15.67 16.71 -10.01
C ASN A 98 -15.87 15.36 -9.28
N GLY A 99 -17.08 15.08 -8.80
CA GLY A 99 -17.39 13.83 -8.10
C GLY A 99 -17.83 12.70 -9.03
N SER A 100 -17.35 12.71 -10.28
CA SER A 100 -17.95 12.00 -11.42
C SER A 100 -17.01 11.01 -12.12
N GLY A 101 -15.97 10.53 -11.43
CA GLY A 101 -15.09 9.52 -12.00
C GLY A 101 -13.69 9.43 -11.39
N GLY A 102 -13.33 10.38 -10.52
CA GLY A 102 -12.01 10.52 -9.91
C GLY A 102 -10.94 10.76 -10.96
N ASP A 103 -10.49 12.00 -11.10
CA ASP A 103 -9.43 12.32 -12.05
C ASP A 103 -8.16 11.50 -11.77
N ALA A 104 -7.39 11.19 -12.81
CA ALA A 104 -6.12 10.49 -12.62
C ALA A 104 -5.17 11.37 -11.80
N LEU A 105 -4.57 10.79 -10.75
CA LEU A 105 -3.64 11.49 -9.90
C LEU A 105 -2.19 11.08 -10.23
N LYS A 106 -1.37 12.06 -10.61
CA LYS A 106 0.08 11.90 -10.68
C LYS A 106 0.70 12.12 -9.30
N ILE A 107 1.56 11.19 -8.90
CA ILE A 107 2.29 11.23 -7.64
C ILE A 107 3.79 11.11 -7.92
N SER A 108 4.60 11.78 -7.10
CA SER A 108 6.05 11.71 -7.18
C SER A 108 6.59 10.73 -6.14
N ILE A 109 7.48 9.82 -6.54
CA ILE A 109 8.16 8.89 -5.63
C ILE A 109 9.68 8.89 -5.87
N SER A 110 10.46 8.70 -4.81
CA SER A 110 11.92 8.64 -4.88
C SER A 110 12.47 7.52 -3.98
N PRO A 111 12.21 6.24 -4.32
CA PRO A 111 12.72 5.08 -3.57
C PRO A 111 14.25 5.03 -3.52
N ALA A 112 14.78 4.38 -2.49
CA ALA A 112 16.17 3.94 -2.46
C ALA A 112 16.39 2.75 -3.42
N ASN A 113 17.59 2.19 -3.46
CA ASN A 113 17.78 0.87 -4.08
C ASN A 113 17.10 -0.18 -3.19
N GLY A 114 16.41 -1.14 -3.79
CA GLY A 114 15.66 -2.13 -3.03
C GLY A 114 14.47 -2.70 -3.78
N TRP A 115 13.74 -3.59 -3.11
CA TRP A 115 12.42 -4.04 -3.55
C TRP A 115 11.37 -3.23 -2.81
N HIS A 116 10.46 -2.61 -3.57
CA HIS A 116 9.47 -1.67 -3.06
C HIS A 116 8.06 -2.09 -3.43
N THR A 117 7.08 -1.62 -2.66
CA THR A 117 5.65 -1.75 -2.99
C THR A 117 4.94 -0.41 -2.82
N LEU A 118 4.39 0.11 -3.90
CA LEU A 118 3.48 1.25 -3.86
C LEU A 118 2.06 0.75 -3.58
N TYR A 119 1.52 1.11 -2.42
CA TYR A 119 0.16 0.79 -2.03
C TYR A 119 -0.79 1.94 -2.39
N ALA A 120 -1.98 1.63 -2.89
CA ALA A 120 -3.00 2.64 -3.21
C ALA A 120 -4.44 2.16 -2.99
N ARG A 121 -5.34 3.11 -2.69
CA ARG A 121 -6.79 2.93 -2.62
C ARG A 121 -7.51 4.13 -3.22
N THR A 122 -8.69 3.88 -3.79
CA THR A 122 -9.62 4.90 -4.24
C THR A 122 -10.51 5.33 -3.08
N VAL A 123 -10.83 6.61 -2.99
CA VAL A 123 -11.94 7.13 -2.17
C VAL A 123 -13.04 7.65 -3.11
N ASP A 124 -14.29 7.32 -2.83
CA ASP A 124 -15.45 7.79 -3.59
C ASP A 124 -16.04 9.09 -3.03
N SER A 125 -17.02 9.66 -3.73
CA SER A 125 -17.75 10.87 -3.33
C SER A 125 -18.53 10.72 -2.01
N GLY A 126 -18.79 9.49 -1.56
CA GLY A 126 -19.38 9.16 -0.25
C GLY A 126 -18.34 9.00 0.86
N GLY A 127 -17.04 9.11 0.56
CA GLY A 127 -15.95 8.88 1.49
C GLY A 127 -15.63 7.40 1.73
N ASN A 128 -16.18 6.48 0.93
CA ASN A 128 -15.85 5.07 1.03
C ASN A 128 -14.51 4.77 0.36
N LEU A 129 -13.70 3.94 1.02
CA LEU A 129 -12.50 3.37 0.42
C LEU A 129 -12.79 2.09 -0.36
N SER A 130 -12.03 1.86 -1.43
CA SER A 130 -12.07 0.59 -2.17
C SER A 130 -11.80 -0.61 -1.26
N ALA A 131 -12.51 -1.72 -1.46
CA ALA A 131 -12.33 -2.91 -0.63
C ALA A 131 -10.92 -3.50 -0.78
N ALA A 132 -10.42 -3.61 -2.01
CA ALA A 132 -9.04 -4.00 -2.28
C ALA A 132 -8.08 -2.82 -2.07
N VAL A 133 -6.86 -3.13 -1.64
CA VAL A 133 -5.69 -2.25 -1.70
C VAL A 133 -4.87 -2.70 -2.91
N THR A 134 -4.58 -1.79 -3.83
CA THR A 134 -3.65 -2.07 -4.92
C THR A 134 -2.24 -2.10 -4.37
N ALA A 135 -1.47 -3.13 -4.71
CA ALA A 135 -0.08 -3.31 -4.31
C ALA A 135 0.79 -3.47 -5.55
N TYR A 136 1.45 -2.38 -5.95
CA TYR A 136 2.28 -2.32 -7.14
C TYR A 136 3.75 -2.49 -6.75
N SER A 137 4.31 -3.67 -6.97
CA SER A 137 5.66 -4.02 -6.53
C SER A 137 6.70 -3.85 -7.64
N PHE A 138 7.88 -3.32 -7.33
CA PHE A 138 8.96 -3.12 -8.30
C PHE A 138 10.32 -3.09 -7.62
N GLY A 139 11.38 -3.34 -8.38
CA GLY A 139 12.77 -3.33 -7.93
C GLY A 139 13.55 -2.14 -8.50
N VAL A 140 14.35 -1.51 -7.63
CA VAL A 140 15.20 -0.36 -7.94
C VAL A 140 16.67 -0.72 -7.67
N GLY A 141 17.53 -0.50 -8.65
CA GLY A 141 18.95 -0.80 -8.61
C GLY A 141 19.40 -1.65 -9.79
N THR A 142 20.53 -1.27 -10.40
CA THR A 142 21.13 -1.99 -11.54
C THR A 142 21.50 -3.43 -11.22
N ASP A 143 21.87 -3.69 -9.98
CA ASP A 143 22.29 -5.01 -9.49
C ASP A 143 21.10 -5.96 -9.33
N GLY A 144 19.85 -5.50 -9.49
CA GLY A 144 18.70 -6.37 -9.60
C GLY A 144 18.44 -7.24 -8.36
N ALA A 145 18.92 -6.83 -7.18
CA ALA A 145 18.79 -7.58 -5.95
C ALA A 145 18.49 -6.68 -4.75
N ALA A 146 17.74 -7.21 -3.78
CA ALA A 146 17.45 -6.56 -2.53
C ALA A 146 17.38 -7.54 -1.37
N VAL A 147 17.80 -7.08 -0.20
CA VAL A 147 17.56 -7.75 1.08
C VAL A 147 16.14 -7.41 1.52
N LEU A 148 15.33 -8.43 1.82
CA LEU A 148 13.98 -8.31 2.36
C LEU A 148 13.95 -8.58 3.87
N SER A 149 14.91 -9.31 4.41
CA SER A 149 15.11 -9.50 5.84
C SER A 149 16.57 -9.88 6.10
N PRO A 150 17.22 -9.34 7.16
CA PRO A 150 16.69 -8.38 8.13
C PRO A 150 16.36 -7.00 7.53
N GLN A 151 15.45 -6.29 8.18
CA GLN A 151 15.22 -4.86 7.98
C GLN A 151 15.92 -4.04 9.07
N ASP A 152 16.13 -2.75 8.80
CA ASP A 152 16.71 -1.84 9.78
C ASP A 152 15.87 -1.79 11.07
N GLY A 153 16.55 -1.95 12.20
CA GLY A 153 15.91 -2.01 13.52
C GLY A 153 15.38 -3.38 13.94
N ASP A 154 15.48 -4.40 13.07
CA ASP A 154 15.15 -5.78 13.46
C ASP A 154 16.01 -6.24 14.64
N SER A 155 15.37 -6.87 15.62
CA SER A 155 16.04 -7.54 16.73
C SER A 155 15.53 -8.97 16.85
N THR A 156 16.44 -9.90 17.13
CA THR A 156 16.10 -11.30 17.37
C THR A 156 16.79 -11.82 18.61
N ALA A 157 16.14 -12.74 19.32
CA ALA A 157 16.71 -13.42 20.48
C ALA A 157 17.49 -14.69 20.11
N ARG A 158 17.24 -15.30 18.93
CA ARG A 158 17.86 -16.61 18.59
C ARG A 158 18.04 -16.85 17.10
N ARG A 159 17.05 -16.55 16.27
CA ARG A 159 17.06 -16.84 14.83
C ARG A 159 16.56 -15.65 14.05
N LEU A 160 17.23 -15.35 12.96
CA LEU A 160 16.84 -14.31 12.01
C LEU A 160 16.53 -14.99 10.68
N THR A 161 15.43 -14.58 10.05
CA THR A 161 15.14 -15.01 8.69
C THR A 161 16.01 -14.20 7.73
N LEU A 162 16.70 -14.89 6.84
CA LEU A 162 17.42 -14.25 5.74
C LEU A 162 16.55 -14.38 4.49
N ALA A 163 16.10 -13.26 3.95
CA ALA A 163 15.26 -13.23 2.77
C ALA A 163 15.77 -12.18 1.79
N ALA A 164 15.85 -12.53 0.51
CA ALA A 164 16.26 -11.63 -0.55
C ALA A 164 15.36 -11.82 -1.77
N LYS A 165 15.33 -10.81 -2.62
CA LYS A 165 14.70 -10.88 -3.93
C LYS A 165 15.72 -10.47 -4.98
N GLY A 166 15.80 -11.25 -6.05
CA GLY A 166 16.72 -11.02 -7.16
C GLY A 166 15.99 -10.93 -8.49
N GLN A 167 16.76 -10.70 -9.55
CA GLN A 167 16.30 -10.92 -10.91
C GLN A 167 15.99 -12.41 -11.13
N PRO A 168 15.04 -12.74 -12.03
CA PRO A 168 14.75 -14.14 -12.37
C PRO A 168 15.94 -14.91 -12.94
N SER A 169 16.97 -14.20 -13.44
CA SER A 169 18.22 -14.79 -13.92
C SER A 169 19.17 -15.24 -12.81
N TYR A 170 18.96 -14.81 -11.56
CA TYR A 170 19.81 -15.19 -10.43
C TYR A 170 19.39 -16.55 -9.88
N THR A 171 20.34 -17.47 -9.84
CA THR A 171 20.09 -18.89 -9.50
C THR A 171 20.59 -19.30 -8.12
N GLY A 172 21.19 -18.36 -7.37
CA GLY A 172 21.57 -18.60 -5.99
C GLY A 172 21.89 -17.32 -5.24
N ALA A 173 21.99 -17.43 -3.92
CA ALA A 173 22.31 -16.34 -3.00
C ALA A 173 23.43 -16.72 -2.04
N THR A 174 24.30 -15.77 -1.73
CA THR A 174 25.32 -15.86 -0.67
C THR A 174 25.09 -14.75 0.32
N TRP A 175 25.01 -15.08 1.61
CA TRP A 175 24.86 -14.08 2.66
C TRP A 175 26.21 -13.69 3.26
N GLN A 176 26.41 -12.38 3.37
CA GLN A 176 27.57 -11.80 4.05
C GLN A 176 27.11 -10.77 5.08
N TYR A 177 27.92 -10.55 6.09
CA TYR A 177 27.68 -9.57 7.14
C TYR A 177 28.95 -8.78 7.45
N ARG A 178 28.77 -7.59 8.01
CA ARG A 178 29.81 -6.75 8.59
C ARG A 178 29.20 -6.01 9.78
N ARG A 179 30.01 -5.60 10.76
CA ARG A 179 29.49 -4.95 11.99
C ARG A 179 29.54 -3.43 11.91
N GLY A 180 30.52 -2.88 11.19
CA GLY A 180 30.60 -1.47 10.85
C GLY A 180 30.66 -1.24 9.34
N GLU A 181 30.41 0.00 8.91
CA GLU A 181 30.44 0.38 7.49
C GLU A 181 31.82 0.26 6.84
N ALA A 182 32.89 0.36 7.64
CA ALA A 182 34.28 0.23 7.19
C ALA A 182 34.84 -1.19 7.35
N ASP A 183 34.10 -2.11 7.97
CA ASP A 183 34.56 -3.48 8.19
C ASP A 183 34.55 -4.29 6.89
N SER A 184 35.48 -5.24 6.80
CA SER A 184 35.47 -6.26 5.76
C SER A 184 34.20 -7.12 5.85
N TRP A 185 33.70 -7.54 4.68
CA TRP A 185 32.60 -8.49 4.60
C TRP A 185 33.03 -9.88 5.05
N HIS A 186 32.21 -10.52 5.86
CA HIS A 186 32.35 -11.90 6.29
C HIS A 186 31.22 -12.74 5.73
N THR A 187 31.54 -13.87 5.10
CA THR A 187 30.53 -14.84 4.69
C THR A 187 29.87 -15.45 5.93
N VAL A 188 28.54 -15.51 5.94
CA VAL A 188 27.79 -16.15 7.03
C VAL A 188 28.16 -17.64 7.06
N PRO A 189 28.55 -18.22 8.21
CA PRO A 189 28.91 -19.63 8.28
C PRO A 189 27.72 -20.53 7.92
N VAL A 190 27.93 -21.47 6.98
CA VAL A 190 26.86 -22.38 6.56
C VAL A 190 26.35 -23.29 7.68
N THR A 191 27.16 -23.52 8.71
CA THR A 191 26.79 -24.28 9.93
C THR A 191 25.69 -23.60 10.74
N ASP A 192 25.51 -22.29 10.57
CA ASP A 192 24.53 -21.48 11.30
C ASP A 192 23.25 -21.23 10.48
N VAL A 193 23.17 -21.78 9.26
CA VAL A 193 22.09 -21.49 8.30
C VAL A 193 21.34 -22.75 7.91
N THR A 194 20.01 -22.64 7.90
CA THR A 194 19.11 -23.64 7.31
C THR A 194 18.30 -23.02 6.20
N ALA A 195 18.13 -23.73 5.08
CA ALA A 195 17.23 -23.36 3.99
C ALA A 195 16.00 -24.28 4.04
N SER A 196 14.83 -23.70 4.32
CA SER A 196 13.57 -24.47 4.46
C SER A 196 13.63 -25.63 5.47
N GLY A 197 14.52 -25.54 6.46
CA GLY A 197 14.74 -26.58 7.48
C GLY A 197 15.94 -27.48 7.24
N ASP A 198 16.50 -27.49 6.02
CA ASP A 198 17.65 -28.30 5.66
C ASP A 198 18.97 -27.56 5.93
N SER A 199 20.01 -28.30 6.33
CA SER A 199 21.35 -27.75 6.53
C SER A 199 21.94 -27.25 5.21
N VAL A 200 22.55 -26.06 5.22
CA VAL A 200 23.29 -25.55 4.06
C VAL A 200 24.69 -26.16 4.03
N ALA A 201 25.09 -26.74 2.89
CA ALA A 201 26.40 -27.35 2.71
C ALA A 201 27.45 -26.37 2.16
N SER A 202 27.04 -25.44 1.30
CA SER A 202 27.92 -24.44 0.69
C SER A 202 27.12 -23.25 0.18
N TRP A 203 27.81 -22.13 -0.01
CA TRP A 203 27.30 -20.99 -0.77
C TRP A 203 27.71 -21.09 -2.25
N PRO A 204 26.96 -20.49 -3.19
CA PRO A 204 25.62 -19.92 -2.98
C PRO A 204 24.57 -21.01 -2.74
N VAL A 205 23.53 -20.69 -1.96
CA VAL A 205 22.34 -21.53 -1.84
C VAL A 205 21.48 -21.30 -3.07
N LYS A 206 21.07 -22.39 -3.72
CA LYS A 206 20.21 -22.33 -4.91
C LYS A 206 18.82 -21.78 -4.54
N VAL A 207 18.29 -20.88 -5.37
CA VAL A 207 16.94 -20.28 -5.24
C VAL A 207 16.00 -20.76 -6.34
#